data_AF-T1G844-F1
#
_entry.id   AF-T1G844-F1
#
_cell.length_a   1.000
_cell.length_b   1.000
_cell.length_c   1.000
_cell.angle_alpha   90.00
_cell.angle_beta   90.00
_cell.angle_gamma   90.00
#
_symmetry.space_group_name_H-M   'P 1'
#
loop_
_entity.id
_entity.type
_entity.pdbx_description
1 polymer ?
#
loop_
_entity_poly.entity_id
_entity_poly.type
_entity_poly.pdbx_seq_one_letter_code
_entity_poly.pdbx_strand_id
1 'polypeptide(L)' 'ESTRQSGGKVLVHCQAGVSRSPTICLAYLIRVFRLNLDSAFTFLKSRRPIINPNLNFMTQLVEFE' A
#
# COMPACT_ATOMS: atom_id res chain seq x y z
N GLU A 1 4.47 -0.97 -13.80
CA GLU A 1 5.63 -0.21 -14.33
C GLU A 1 5.33 0.65 -15.57
N SER A 2 4.69 0.14 -16.64
CA SER A 2 4.45 0.94 -17.87
C SER A 2 3.75 2.28 -17.63
N THR A 3 2.67 2.32 -16.85
CA THR A 3 1.97 3.58 -16.50
C THR A 3 2.86 4.57 -15.75
N ARG A 4 3.77 4.08 -14.89
CA ARG A 4 4.71 4.95 -14.16
C ARG A 4 5.77 5.51 -15.10
N GLN A 5 6.30 4.67 -15.99
CA GLN A 5 7.34 5.05 -16.96
C GLN A 5 6.83 6.07 -17.99
N SER A 6 5.55 6.01 -18.37
CA SER A 6 4.93 7.00 -19.26
C SER A 6 4.45 8.27 -18.56
N GLY A 7 4.66 8.41 -17.24
CA GLY A 7 4.16 9.56 -16.47
C GLY A 7 2.64 9.57 -16.25
N GLY A 8 1.97 8.45 -16.51
CA GLY A 8 0.55 8.27 -16.24
C GLY A 8 0.21 8.20 -14.75
N LYS A 9 -1.09 8.20 -14.44
CA LYS A 9 -1.61 8.13 -13.06
C LYS A 9 -2.50 6.90 -12.90
N VAL A 10 -2.44 6.26 -11.74
CA VAL A 10 -3.26 5.10 -11.39
C VAL A 10 -4.06 5.42 -10.13
N LEU A 11 -5.36 5.14 -10.16
CA LEU A 11 -6.21 5.13 -8.97
C LEU A 11 -6.36 3.69 -8.45
N VAL A 12 -5.81 3.42 -7.28
CA VAL A 12 -6.03 2.15 -6.56
C VAL A 12 -7.15 2.37 -5.54
N HIS A 13 -8.29 1.69 -5.71
CA HIS A 13 -9.44 1.87 -4.83
C HIS A 13 -10.09 0.54 -4.40
N CYS A 14 -10.85 0.61 -3.32
CA CYS A 14 -11.81 -0.41 -2.89
C CYS A 14 -12.99 0.30 -2.25
N GLN A 15 -14.07 -0.42 -1.92
CA GLN A 15 -15.34 0.17 -1.45
C GLN A 15 -15.16 1.26 -0.37
N ALA A 16 -14.46 0.97 0.72
CA ALA A 16 -14.24 1.92 1.82
C ALA A 16 -12.91 2.67 1.72
N GLY A 17 -11.97 2.19 0.89
CA GLY A 17 -10.60 2.69 0.89
C GLY A 17 -9.88 2.58 2.24
N VAL A 18 -10.25 1.56 3.05
CA VAL A 18 -9.70 1.34 4.41
C VAL A 18 -8.77 0.13 4.45
N SER A 19 -9.16 -0.99 3.82
CA SER A 19 -8.45 -2.27 3.98
C SER A 19 -7.74 -2.71 2.70
N ARG A 20 -8.49 -3.20 1.70
CA ARG A 20 -7.94 -3.77 0.45
C ARG A 20 -7.03 -2.84 -0.36
N SER A 21 -7.48 -1.62 -0.69
CA SER A 21 -6.64 -0.72 -1.52
C SER A 21 -5.38 -0.25 -0.78
N PRO A 22 -5.42 0.11 0.53
CA PRO A 22 -4.20 0.34 1.29
C PRO A 22 -3.24 -0.84 1.30
N THR A 23 -3.71 -2.09 1.43
CA THR A 23 -2.85 -3.28 1.36
C THR A 23 -2.04 -3.33 0.06
N ILE A 24 -2.66 -3.09 -1.09
CA ILE A 24 -1.97 -3.05 -2.39
C ILE A 24 -0.96 -1.89 -2.47
N CYS A 25 -1.33 -0.72 -1.93
CA CYS A 25 -0.42 0.42 -1.86
C CYS A 25 0.81 0.12 -0.97
N LEU A 26 0.63 -0.55 0.17
CA LEU A 26 1.72 -0.96 1.05
C LEU A 26 2.66 -1.94 0.34
N ALA A 27 2.12 -3.00 -0.27
CA ALA A 27 2.92 -3.96 -1.05
C ALA A 27 3.73 -3.27 -2.16
N TYR A 28 3.13 -2.28 -2.84
CA TYR A 28 3.83 -1.50 -3.86
C TYR A 28 4.99 -0.68 -3.27
N LEU A 29 4.77 -0.01 -2.14
CA LEU A 29 5.81 0.74 -1.44
C LEU A 29 6.98 -0.15 -1.01
N ILE A 30 6.68 -1.32 -0.44
CA ILE A 30 7.68 -2.31 -0.03
C ILE A 30 8.51 -2.76 -1.24
N ARG A 31 7.84 -3.21 -2.30
CA ARG A 31 8.51 -3.85 -3.44
C ARG A 31 9.26 -2.88 -4.36
N VAL A 32 8.72 -1.68 -4.57
CA VAL A 32 9.25 -0.73 -5.56
C VAL A 32 10.14 0.34 -4.92
N PHE A 33 9.78 0.80 -3.72
CA PHE A 33 10.56 1.81 -3.00
C PHE A 33 11.48 1.21 -1.94
N ARG A 34 11.48 -0.13 -1.76
CA ARG A 34 12.34 -0.84 -0.81
C ARG A 34 12.16 -0.35 0.63
N LEU A 35 10.93 0.06 0.97
CA LEU A 35 10.58 0.40 2.35
C LEU A 35 10.30 -0.88 3.12
N ASN A 36 10.65 -0.90 4.40
CA ASN A 36 10.10 -1.90 5.31
C ASN A 36 8.60 -1.63 5.57
N LEU A 37 7.86 -2.63 6.04
CA LEU A 37 6.40 -2.55 6.23
C LEU A 37 6.03 -1.44 7.19
N ASP A 38 6.78 -1.25 8.28
CA ASP A 38 6.55 -0.18 9.26
C ASP A 38 6.67 1.22 8.63
N SER A 39 7.73 1.45 7.84
CA SER A 39 7.96 2.71 7.13
C SER A 39 6.90 2.94 6.05
N ALA A 40 6.53 1.89 5.29
CA ALA A 40 5.48 1.96 4.29
C ALA A 40 4.12 2.28 4.93
N PHE A 41 3.81 1.65 6.08
CA PHE A 41 2.58 1.87 6.83
C PHE A 41 2.52 3.28 7.38
N THR A 42 3.58 3.74 8.05
CA THR A 42 3.69 5.10 8.58
C THR A 42 3.54 6.15 7.47
N PHE A 43 4.23 5.95 6.35
CA PHE A 43 4.12 6.82 5.19
C PHE A 43 2.68 6.88 4.66
N LEU A 44 2.04 5.73 4.41
CA LEU A 44 0.70 5.71 3.85
C LEU A 44 -0.35 6.26 4.84
N LYS A 45 -0.21 5.96 6.14
CA LYS A 45 -1.08 6.47 7.22
C LYS A 45 -1.00 7.99 7.33
N SER A 46 0.18 8.58 7.15
CA SER A 46 0.36 10.04 7.15
C SER A 46 -0.39 10.73 6.00
N ARG A 47 -0.58 10.03 4.86
CA ARG A 47 -1.31 10.54 3.70
C ARG A 47 -2.81 10.23 3.77
N ARG A 48 -3.18 9.11 4.41
CA ARG A 48 -4.58 8.68 4.58
C ARG A 48 -4.78 8.10 5.99
N PRO A 49 -5.20 8.91 6.98
CA PRO A 49 -5.30 8.47 8.36
C PRO A 49 -6.29 7.32 8.62
N ILE A 50 -7.27 7.12 7.74
CA ILE A 50 -8.30 6.09 7.93
C ILE A 50 -7.88 4.67 7.52
N ILE A 51 -6.68 4.48 6.95
CA ILE A 51 -6.27 3.13 6.55
C ILE A 51 -6.23 2.20 7.76
N ASN A 52 -6.75 0.99 7.55
CA ASN A 52 -6.77 -0.09 8.52
C ASN A 52 -6.90 -1.42 7.76
N PRO A 53 -5.83 -1.92 7.13
CA PRO A 53 -5.78 -3.28 6.62
C PRO A 53 -6.23 -4.27 7.71
N ASN A 54 -6.97 -5.31 7.32
CA ASN A 54 -7.33 -6.34 8.30
C ASN A 54 -6.09 -7.16 8.68
N LEU A 55 -6.18 -7.92 9.78
CA LEU A 55 -5.06 -8.69 10.31
C LEU A 55 -4.49 -9.67 9.28
N ASN A 56 -5.35 -10.37 8.53
CA ASN A 56 -4.91 -11.32 7.51
C ASN A 56 -4.05 -10.65 6.42
N PHE A 57 -4.44 -9.45 5.96
CA PHE A 57 -3.63 -8.68 5.03
C PHE A 57 -2.33 -8.16 5.65
N MET A 58 -2.34 -7.81 6.94
CA MET A 58 -1.11 -7.43 7.63
C MET A 58 -0.14 -8.61 7.73
N THR A 59 -0.62 -9.81 8.07
CA THR A 59 0.20 -11.03 8.06
C THR A 59 0.78 -11.32 6.68
N GLN A 60 -0.03 -11.23 5.63
CA GLN A 60 0.45 -11.40 4.24
C GLN A 60 1.48 -10.34 3.84
N LEU A 61 1.36 -9.12 4.35
CA LEU A 61 2.35 -8.06 4.09
C LEU A 61 3.67 -8.31 4.82
N VAL A 62 3.63 -8.89 6.03
CA VAL A 62 4.85 -9.32 6.75
C VAL A 62 5.53 -10.47 6.02
N GLU A 63 4.77 -11.42 5.47
CA GLU A 63 5.33 -12.52 4.66
C GLU A 63 5.86 -12.06 3.30
N PHE A 64 5.31 -10.96 2.76
CA PHE A 64 5.71 -10.40 1.47
C PHE A 64 6.96 -9.53 1.54
N GLU A 65 7.21 -8.91 2.69
CA GLU A 65 8.38 -8.09 2.98
C GLU A 65 9.69 -8.88 2.97
#